data_AF-A0A5N6ELL3-F1
#
_entry.id   AF-A0A5N6ELL3-F1
#
_cell.length_a   1.000
_cell.length_b   1.000
_cell.length_c   1.000
_cell.angle_alpha   90.00
_cell.angle_beta   90.00
_cell.angle_gamma   90.00
#
_symmetry.space_group_name_H-M   'P 1'
#
loop_
_entity.id
_entity.type
_entity.pdbx_description
1 polymer ?
#
loop_
_entity_poly.entity_id
_entity_poly.type
_entity_poly.pdbx_seq_one_letter_code
_entity_poly.pdbx_strand_id
1 'polypeptide(L)'
;MEAETSLLFIGDMVNFGSTSFLIQHIQTHPVPGLKQTVLFRTDYVDTHETLTWDDVLRSGNSVPQQALHQAQRSAHCHDTVYLLFTSGTAGLPKAAMLSHFGIINNGRMCGARLDLNPDDIVCWLPPLFHAFGLVSGLICSLACGATIVFPSRDFDASAVVDALIRYGSQKMKVKTVRAGMVGVMEVAPGLLDEIQATFSSMDLRIIYGMTETSAGSFMTAATDPAGEKLETVGKALPHVQAKVVDSQNHLLPRGIRGELCISGYLLQKGYYKNEEKTAEALVRRIKDIIIRGEGNIYPTEIEERLMEHPDIEQAAIVGLRDDKYGEVVAVFLQSLPQHNRPSLNDVKDWIWQVLGRHQAPVHVFWVGPGESIGQYPVTGSGKIRKDVLREIGNNMIAGQENNG
;
A
#
# COMPACT_ATOMS: atom_id res chain seq x y z
N MET A 1 -13.92 -7.55 -12.96
CA MET A 1 -14.34 -8.71 -12.15
C MET A 1 -14.83 -8.17 -10.82
N GLU A 2 -16.10 -8.40 -10.46
CA GLU A 2 -16.50 -8.22 -9.07
C GLU A 2 -15.66 -9.18 -8.23
N ALA A 3 -14.91 -8.65 -7.26
CA ALA A 3 -14.21 -9.49 -6.30
C ALA A 3 -15.27 -10.21 -5.46
N GLU A 4 -15.71 -11.38 -5.90
CA GLU A 4 -16.50 -12.28 -5.07
C GLU A 4 -15.59 -12.87 -3.98
N THR A 5 -15.51 -12.21 -2.84
CA THR A 5 -15.03 -12.85 -1.60
C THR A 5 -15.69 -12.16 -0.40
N SER A 6 -16.37 -12.77 0.58
CA SER A 6 -17.20 -13.97 0.78
C SER A 6 -17.01 -14.57 2.18
N LEU A 7 -15.98 -14.12 2.91
CA LEU A 7 -15.64 -14.63 4.24
C LEU A 7 -15.50 -13.46 5.24
N LEU A 8 -16.15 -13.59 6.39
CA LEU A 8 -15.98 -12.68 7.52
C LEU A 8 -15.29 -13.41 8.66
N PHE A 9 -14.11 -12.93 9.06
CA PHE A 9 -13.44 -13.40 10.27
C PHE A 9 -13.85 -12.52 11.44
N ILE A 10 -14.34 -13.12 12.52
CA ILE A 10 -14.78 -12.42 13.72
C ILE A 10 -14.22 -13.11 14.97
N GLY A 11 -13.65 -12.32 15.88
CA GLY A 11 -13.34 -12.80 17.23
C GLY A 11 -14.57 -12.69 18.10
N ASP A 12 -14.72 -13.57 19.09
CA ASP A 12 -15.77 -13.54 20.12
C ASP A 12 -15.87 -12.21 20.90
N MET A 13 -14.79 -11.43 20.89
CA MET A 13 -14.70 -10.13 21.53
C MET A 13 -13.80 -9.16 20.75
N VAL A 14 -14.09 -7.86 20.88
CA VAL A 14 -13.23 -6.76 20.44
C VAL A 14 -13.06 -5.82 21.63
N ASN A 15 -11.82 -5.60 22.07
CA ASN A 15 -11.51 -4.98 23.36
C ASN A 15 -12.24 -5.73 24.50
N PHE A 16 -13.04 -5.04 25.30
CA PHE A 16 -13.85 -5.61 26.38
C PHE A 16 -15.31 -5.90 25.98
N GLY A 17 -15.68 -5.70 24.71
CA GLY A 17 -17.03 -5.91 24.21
C GLY A 17 -17.18 -7.26 23.53
N SER A 18 -18.24 -8.01 23.88
CA SER A 18 -18.63 -9.22 23.14
C SER A 18 -19.13 -8.88 21.75
N THR A 19 -18.77 -9.70 20.77
CA THR A 19 -19.27 -9.59 19.38
C THR A 19 -20.45 -10.50 19.08
N SER A 20 -21.00 -11.20 20.08
CA SER A 20 -22.12 -12.13 19.89
C SER A 20 -23.34 -11.44 19.28
N PHE A 21 -23.59 -10.17 19.60
CA PHE A 21 -24.65 -9.39 18.98
C PHE A 21 -24.46 -9.23 17.46
N LEU A 22 -23.21 -9.08 17.01
CA LEU A 22 -22.86 -8.91 15.60
C LEU A 22 -23.05 -10.24 14.85
N ILE A 23 -22.64 -11.35 15.46
CA ILE A 23 -22.88 -12.71 14.92
C ILE A 23 -24.39 -12.94 14.76
N GLN A 24 -25.18 -12.68 15.80
CA GLN A 24 -26.64 -12.82 15.76
C GLN A 24 -27.27 -11.88 14.72
N HIS A 25 -26.77 -10.64 14.62
CA HIS A 25 -27.25 -9.67 13.63
C HIS A 25 -27.02 -10.17 12.21
N ILE A 26 -25.81 -10.68 11.89
CA ILE A 26 -25.48 -11.20 10.55
C ILE A 26 -26.30 -12.45 10.21
N GLN A 27 -26.53 -13.33 11.20
CA GLN A 27 -27.36 -14.52 11.01
C GLN A 27 -28.83 -14.17 10.71
N THR A 28 -29.34 -13.10 11.32
CA THR A 28 -30.72 -12.62 11.13
C THR A 28 -30.88 -11.67 9.94
N HIS A 29 -29.81 -11.00 9.53
CA HIS A 29 -29.77 -10.03 8.44
C HIS A 29 -28.63 -10.39 7.47
N PRO A 30 -28.88 -11.28 6.51
CA PRO A 30 -27.86 -11.73 5.56
C PRO A 30 -27.21 -10.55 4.83
N VAL A 31 -25.88 -10.46 4.90
CA VAL A 31 -25.10 -9.43 4.23
C VAL A 31 -24.91 -9.83 2.75
N PRO A 32 -25.32 -9.01 1.78
CA PRO A 32 -25.15 -9.33 0.36
C PRO A 32 -23.68 -9.63 0.01
N GLY A 33 -23.43 -10.79 -0.60
CA GLY A 33 -22.09 -11.25 -0.99
C GLY A 33 -21.27 -11.93 0.10
N LEU A 34 -21.70 -11.90 1.36
CA LEU A 34 -21.08 -12.69 2.44
C LEU A 34 -21.54 -14.15 2.33
N LYS A 35 -20.62 -15.07 2.06
CA LYS A 35 -20.92 -16.51 1.92
C LYS A 35 -20.75 -17.26 3.24
N GLN A 36 -19.82 -16.83 4.09
CA GLN A 36 -19.46 -17.57 5.29
C GLN A 36 -18.83 -16.69 6.37
N THR A 37 -19.15 -17.00 7.62
CA THR A 37 -18.53 -16.39 8.81
C THR A 37 -17.61 -17.41 9.45
N VAL A 38 -16.43 -16.97 9.89
CA VAL A 38 -15.41 -17.77 10.55
C VAL A 38 -15.09 -17.17 11.90
N LEU A 39 -15.22 -17.95 12.97
CA LEU A 39 -14.84 -17.57 14.32
C LEU A 39 -13.35 -17.87 14.52
N PHE A 40 -12.54 -16.83 14.72
CA PHE A 40 -11.09 -17.00 14.90
C PHE A 40 -10.69 -17.28 16.36
N ARG A 41 -11.53 -16.85 17.32
CA ARG A 41 -11.34 -17.04 18.76
C ARG A 41 -12.67 -17.46 19.35
N THR A 42 -12.72 -18.67 19.89
CA THR A 42 -13.95 -19.36 20.31
C THR A 42 -13.95 -19.63 21.81
N ASP A 43 -13.15 -18.89 22.58
CA ASP A 43 -12.91 -19.15 24.00
C ASP A 43 -14.20 -19.04 24.83
N TYR A 44 -15.20 -18.29 24.33
CA TYR A 44 -16.42 -17.96 25.06
C TYR A 44 -17.74 -18.13 24.26
N VAL A 45 -17.74 -18.83 23.12
CA VAL A 45 -18.93 -18.94 22.25
C VAL A 45 -19.13 -20.38 21.77
N ASP A 46 -20.39 -20.84 21.79
CA ASP A 46 -20.80 -22.11 21.19
C ASP A 46 -20.76 -22.04 19.65
N THR A 47 -20.02 -22.95 19.02
CA THR A 47 -19.66 -22.89 17.60
C THR A 47 -20.53 -23.77 16.72
N HIS A 48 -21.59 -24.41 17.24
CA HIS A 48 -22.30 -25.53 16.60
C HIS A 48 -22.66 -25.36 15.11
N GLU A 49 -22.87 -24.14 14.60
CA GLU A 49 -23.26 -23.89 13.21
C GLU A 49 -22.33 -22.91 12.45
N THR A 50 -21.24 -22.44 13.06
CA THR A 50 -20.32 -21.46 12.44
C THR A 50 -18.92 -22.03 12.34
N LEU A 51 -18.28 -21.91 11.17
CA LEU A 51 -16.90 -22.40 11.01
C LEU A 51 -15.97 -21.74 12.01
N THR A 52 -15.05 -22.52 12.56
CA THR A 52 -13.93 -22.01 13.35
C THR A 52 -12.69 -21.85 12.49
N TRP A 53 -11.68 -21.14 12.99
CA TRP A 53 -10.36 -21.08 12.34
C TRP A 53 -9.76 -22.47 12.13
N ASP A 54 -9.90 -23.37 13.10
CA ASP A 54 -9.42 -24.74 12.98
C ASP A 54 -10.17 -25.53 11.90
N ASP A 55 -11.47 -25.29 11.71
CA ASP A 55 -12.21 -25.87 10.59
C ASP A 55 -11.67 -25.37 9.24
N VAL A 56 -11.37 -24.07 9.14
CA VAL A 56 -10.76 -23.50 7.93
C VAL A 56 -9.39 -24.14 7.67
N LEU A 57 -8.54 -24.25 8.69
CA LEU A 57 -7.23 -24.90 8.56
C LEU A 57 -7.35 -26.37 8.14
N ARG A 58 -8.25 -27.13 8.77
CA ARG A 58 -8.53 -28.52 8.39
C ARG A 58 -9.04 -28.64 6.96
N SER A 59 -9.91 -27.73 6.53
CA SER A 59 -10.43 -27.70 5.16
C SER A 59 -9.32 -27.47 4.13
N GLY A 60 -8.30 -26.70 4.50
CA GLY A 60 -7.09 -26.48 3.70
C GLY A 60 -6.34 -27.77 3.34
N ASN A 61 -6.38 -28.81 4.16
CA ASN A 61 -5.72 -30.09 3.88
C ASN A 61 -6.30 -30.82 2.66
N SER A 62 -7.52 -30.47 2.27
CA SER A 62 -8.18 -31.03 1.07
C SER A 62 -7.85 -30.25 -0.21
N VAL A 63 -7.20 -29.09 -0.10
CA VAL A 63 -6.86 -28.24 -1.24
C VAL A 63 -5.58 -28.76 -1.91
N PRO A 64 -5.60 -29.11 -3.21
CA PRO A 64 -4.40 -29.57 -3.89
C PRO A 64 -3.33 -28.48 -3.97
N GLN A 65 -2.06 -28.88 -3.82
CA GLN A 65 -0.90 -27.96 -3.93
C GLN A 65 -0.89 -27.16 -5.25
N GLN A 66 -1.41 -27.73 -6.33
CA GLN A 66 -1.54 -27.05 -7.62
C GLN A 66 -2.46 -25.82 -7.56
N ALA A 67 -3.56 -25.89 -6.80
CA ALA A 67 -4.47 -24.75 -6.63
C ALA A 67 -3.78 -23.61 -5.88
N LEU A 68 -2.97 -23.93 -4.86
CA LEU A 68 -2.13 -22.94 -4.17
C LEU A 68 -1.13 -22.28 -5.13
N HIS A 69 -0.42 -23.06 -5.95
CA HIS A 69 0.51 -22.51 -6.93
C HIS A 69 -0.17 -21.63 -7.98
N GLN A 70 -1.38 -21.97 -8.39
CA GLN A 70 -2.16 -21.15 -9.32
C GLN A 70 -2.56 -19.81 -8.67
N ALA A 71 -3.05 -19.84 -7.43
CA ALA A 71 -3.40 -18.63 -6.69
C ALA A 71 -2.18 -17.72 -6.43
N GLN A 72 -1.03 -18.31 -6.13
CA GLN A 72 0.24 -17.57 -5.98
C GLN A 72 0.64 -16.87 -7.28
N ARG A 73 0.44 -17.50 -8.44
CA ARG A 73 0.76 -16.91 -9.75
C ARG A 73 -0.19 -15.78 -10.15
N SER A 74 -1.42 -15.77 -9.64
CA SER A 74 -2.37 -14.69 -9.90
C SER A 74 -2.16 -13.46 -9.01
N ALA A 75 -1.42 -13.57 -7.92
CA ALA A 75 -1.16 -12.45 -7.02
C ALA A 75 -0.02 -11.58 -7.56
N HIS A 76 -0.28 -10.30 -7.75
CA HIS A 76 0.71 -9.32 -8.15
C HIS A 76 1.13 -8.45 -6.95
N CYS A 77 2.39 -8.01 -6.92
CA CYS A 77 2.89 -7.22 -5.79
C CYS A 77 2.22 -5.84 -5.69
N HIS A 78 1.64 -5.34 -6.77
CA HIS A 78 0.86 -4.11 -6.74
C HIS A 78 -0.61 -4.34 -6.38
N ASP A 79 -1.10 -5.56 -6.17
CA ASP A 79 -2.49 -5.78 -5.78
C ASP A 79 -2.82 -5.15 -4.42
N THR A 80 -4.04 -4.64 -4.30
CA THR A 80 -4.56 -4.15 -3.01
C THR A 80 -4.80 -5.34 -2.10
N VAL A 81 -4.08 -5.39 -0.98
CA VAL A 81 -4.18 -6.46 0.01
C VAL A 81 -4.82 -5.99 1.31
N TYR A 82 -4.80 -4.68 1.56
CA TYR A 82 -5.24 -4.15 2.84
C TYR A 82 -6.07 -2.89 2.66
N LEU A 83 -7.32 -2.96 3.10
CA LEU A 83 -8.24 -1.83 3.19
C LEU A 83 -8.28 -1.38 4.64
N LEU A 84 -7.79 -0.18 4.92
CA LEU A 84 -7.81 0.36 6.28
C LEU A 84 -8.75 1.56 6.38
N PHE A 85 -9.76 1.44 7.24
CA PHE A 85 -10.67 2.53 7.51
C PHE A 85 -9.99 3.60 8.35
N THR A 86 -10.02 4.82 7.82
CA THR A 86 -9.48 6.03 8.43
C THR A 86 -10.62 6.84 9.05
N SER A 87 -10.42 7.31 10.27
CA SER A 87 -11.26 8.33 10.91
C SER A 87 -10.90 9.70 10.32
N GLY A 88 -11.36 9.98 9.10
CA GLY A 88 -11.17 11.31 8.51
C GLY A 88 -11.89 12.39 9.33
N THR A 89 -11.35 13.60 9.36
CA THR A 89 -11.89 14.78 10.09
C THR A 89 -13.21 15.32 9.52
N ALA A 90 -13.76 14.72 8.45
CA ALA A 90 -14.85 15.30 7.65
C ALA A 90 -16.02 14.35 7.30
N GLY A 91 -16.19 13.19 7.94
CA GLY A 91 -17.39 12.35 7.70
C GLY A 91 -17.22 10.84 7.92
N LEU A 92 -17.99 10.06 7.13
CA LEU A 92 -17.98 8.59 7.12
C LEU A 92 -16.56 8.03 6.91
N PRO A 93 -16.18 6.92 7.59
CA PRO A 93 -14.86 6.33 7.46
C PRO A 93 -14.50 6.00 6.00
N LYS A 94 -13.30 6.41 5.56
CA LYS A 94 -12.77 6.12 4.22
C LYS A 94 -11.78 4.97 4.29
N ALA A 95 -11.87 4.01 3.39
CA ALA A 95 -10.95 2.88 3.35
C ALA A 95 -9.77 3.17 2.41
N ALA A 96 -8.57 3.36 2.97
CA ALA A 96 -7.33 3.49 2.21
C ALA A 96 -6.92 2.14 1.60
N MET A 97 -6.61 2.12 0.32
CA MET A 97 -6.18 0.91 -0.41
C MET A 97 -4.66 0.77 -0.42
N LEU A 98 -4.13 -0.19 0.35
CA LEU A 98 -2.70 -0.47 0.45
C LEU A 98 -2.32 -1.74 -0.32
N SER A 99 -1.19 -1.69 -1.01
CA SER A 99 -0.67 -2.80 -1.82
C SER A 99 0.34 -3.66 -1.07
N HIS A 100 0.58 -4.89 -1.53
CA HIS A 100 1.67 -5.72 -1.02
C HIS A 100 3.02 -5.00 -1.10
N PHE A 101 3.29 -4.36 -2.24
CA PHE A 101 4.52 -3.60 -2.50
C PHE A 101 4.71 -2.47 -1.50
N GLY A 102 3.64 -1.73 -1.16
CA GLY A 102 3.68 -0.66 -0.17
C GLY A 102 4.02 -1.19 1.22
N ILE A 103 3.22 -2.13 1.74
CA ILE A 103 3.31 -2.57 3.14
C ILE A 103 4.58 -3.40 3.42
N ILE A 104 5.00 -4.27 2.50
CA ILE A 104 6.18 -5.14 2.70
C ILE A 104 7.46 -4.30 2.68
N ASN A 105 7.58 -3.39 1.71
CA ASN A 105 8.74 -2.50 1.67
C ASN A 105 8.75 -1.54 2.86
N ASN A 106 7.59 -1.08 3.34
CA ASN A 106 7.52 -0.20 4.51
C ASN A 106 8.02 -0.91 5.77
N GLY A 107 7.55 -2.15 6.01
CA GLY A 107 8.04 -2.99 7.10
C GLY A 107 9.54 -3.23 7.01
N ARG A 108 10.08 -3.57 5.83
CA ARG A 108 11.54 -3.72 5.60
C ARG A 108 12.31 -2.46 5.96
N MET A 109 11.86 -1.29 5.48
CA MET A 109 12.56 -0.02 5.70
C MET A 109 12.49 0.43 7.16
N CYS A 110 11.36 0.22 7.84
CA CYS A 110 11.22 0.49 9.27
C CYS A 110 12.12 -0.45 10.10
N GLY A 111 12.12 -1.74 9.78
CA GLY A 111 12.94 -2.72 10.50
C GLY A 111 14.43 -2.49 10.32
N ALA A 112 14.86 -2.16 9.10
CA ALA A 112 16.24 -1.74 8.84
C ALA A 112 16.60 -0.47 9.64
N ARG A 113 15.68 0.49 9.79
CA ARG A 113 15.90 1.71 10.58
C ARG A 113 15.96 1.43 12.09
N LEU A 114 15.29 0.39 12.57
CA LEU A 114 15.40 -0.13 13.95
C LEU A 114 16.62 -1.02 14.17
N ASP A 115 17.42 -1.25 13.12
CA ASP A 115 18.54 -2.18 13.14
C ASP A 115 18.10 -3.60 13.53
N LEU A 116 16.87 -4.00 13.17
CA LEU A 116 16.33 -5.34 13.45
C LEU A 116 17.11 -6.42 12.71
N ASN A 117 17.36 -7.51 13.40
CA ASN A 117 18.03 -8.70 12.88
C ASN A 117 17.31 -9.98 13.35
N PRO A 118 17.64 -11.15 12.79
CA PRO A 118 16.96 -12.41 13.11
C PRO A 118 17.04 -12.86 14.58
N ASP A 119 18.03 -12.39 15.35
CA ASP A 119 18.17 -12.73 16.77
C ASP A 119 17.29 -11.86 17.68
N ASP A 120 16.65 -10.81 17.13
CA ASP A 120 15.79 -9.93 17.91
C ASP A 120 14.41 -10.55 18.21
N ILE A 121 13.90 -10.22 19.40
CA ILE A 121 12.53 -10.52 19.82
C ILE A 121 11.79 -9.21 20.04
N VAL A 122 10.75 -8.96 19.25
CA VAL A 122 9.92 -7.76 19.28
C VAL A 122 8.69 -8.03 20.14
N CYS A 123 8.62 -7.43 21.33
CA CYS A 123 7.39 -7.37 22.12
C CYS A 123 6.48 -6.28 21.55
N TRP A 124 5.39 -6.67 20.88
CA TRP A 124 4.57 -5.76 20.10
C TRP A 124 3.16 -5.60 20.68
N LEU A 125 2.81 -4.35 20.97
CA LEU A 125 1.58 -3.96 21.67
C LEU A 125 0.50 -3.40 20.74
N PRO A 126 0.85 -2.60 19.70
CA PRO A 126 -0.16 -2.00 18.86
C PRO A 126 -1.04 -3.02 18.11
N PRO A 127 -2.36 -2.75 18.00
CA PRO A 127 -3.31 -3.65 17.36
C PRO A 127 -3.04 -3.87 15.86
N LEU A 128 -3.21 -5.12 15.40
CA LEU A 128 -3.00 -5.52 14.00
C LEU A 128 -4.05 -4.99 13.02
N PHE A 129 -5.16 -4.42 13.50
CA PHE A 129 -6.14 -3.75 12.65
C PHE A 129 -5.81 -2.26 12.40
N HIS A 130 -4.64 -1.79 12.84
CA HIS A 130 -4.09 -0.49 12.48
C HIS A 130 -2.82 -0.66 11.64
N ALA A 131 -2.56 0.27 10.71
CA ALA A 131 -1.36 0.25 9.87
C ALA A 131 -0.07 0.20 10.71
N PHE A 132 0.01 0.96 11.81
CA PHE A 132 1.16 0.93 12.70
C PHE A 132 1.38 -0.47 13.29
N GLY A 133 0.33 -1.11 13.80
CA GLY A 133 0.46 -2.43 14.41
C GLY A 133 0.77 -3.54 13.41
N LEU A 134 0.08 -3.56 12.27
CA LEU A 134 0.33 -4.56 11.23
C LEU A 134 1.69 -4.36 10.57
N VAL A 135 1.96 -3.15 10.07
CA VAL A 135 3.11 -2.92 9.19
C VAL A 135 4.39 -2.70 10.00
N SER A 136 4.39 -1.75 10.94
CA SER A 136 5.58 -1.42 11.73
C SER A 136 5.90 -2.45 12.81
N GLY A 137 4.95 -3.35 13.13
CA GLY A 137 5.14 -4.48 14.02
C GLY A 137 5.35 -5.80 13.29
N LEU A 138 4.25 -6.42 12.86
CA LEU A 138 4.26 -7.77 12.29
C LEU A 138 5.06 -7.86 11.00
N ILE A 139 4.74 -7.07 9.99
CA ILE A 139 5.44 -7.12 8.69
C ILE A 139 6.90 -6.71 8.86
N CYS A 140 7.18 -5.68 9.66
CA CYS A 140 8.53 -5.25 10.02
C CYS A 140 9.38 -6.39 10.61
N SER A 141 8.85 -7.11 11.60
CA SER A 141 9.55 -8.21 12.26
C SER A 141 9.80 -9.37 11.29
N LEU A 142 8.76 -9.81 10.57
CA LEU A 142 8.85 -10.90 9.60
C LEU A 142 9.81 -10.58 8.45
N ALA A 143 9.79 -9.34 7.99
CA ALA A 143 10.66 -8.87 6.92
C ALA A 143 12.16 -8.88 7.28
N CYS A 144 12.47 -8.76 8.57
CA CYS A 144 13.84 -8.79 9.10
C CYS A 144 14.24 -10.18 9.64
N GLY A 145 13.34 -11.17 9.58
CA GLY A 145 13.55 -12.50 10.15
C GLY A 145 13.51 -12.53 11.68
N ALA A 146 13.06 -11.46 12.33
CA ALA A 146 12.97 -11.34 13.78
C ALA A 146 11.75 -12.12 14.33
N THR A 147 11.80 -12.46 15.61
CA THR A 147 10.66 -13.02 16.33
C THR A 147 9.74 -11.90 16.81
N ILE A 148 8.42 -12.08 16.72
CA ILE A 148 7.43 -11.16 17.30
C ILE A 148 6.60 -11.87 18.37
N VAL A 149 6.37 -11.19 19.49
CA VAL A 149 5.56 -11.66 20.62
C VAL A 149 4.44 -10.67 20.86
N PHE A 150 3.20 -11.18 20.85
CA PHE A 150 2.02 -10.46 21.33
C PHE A 150 1.77 -10.91 22.77
N PRO A 151 2.05 -10.06 23.78
CA PRO A 151 2.07 -10.49 25.18
C PRO A 151 0.69 -10.85 25.72
N SER A 152 -0.35 -10.24 25.17
CA SER A 152 -1.73 -10.40 25.60
C SER A 152 -2.68 -10.06 24.45
N ARG A 153 -3.96 -10.42 24.60
CA ARG A 153 -4.99 -10.14 23.60
C ARG A 153 -5.25 -8.63 23.45
N ASP A 154 -5.38 -7.99 24.59
CA ASP A 154 -5.59 -6.56 24.79
C ASP A 154 -4.41 -6.03 25.61
N PHE A 155 -4.22 -4.71 25.71
CA PHE A 155 -3.09 -4.16 26.46
C PHE A 155 -3.15 -4.58 27.94
N ASP A 156 -2.11 -5.25 28.42
CA ASP A 156 -1.92 -5.63 29.82
C ASP A 156 -0.46 -5.38 30.21
N ALA A 157 -0.24 -4.37 31.05
CA ALA A 157 1.10 -3.96 31.46
C ALA A 157 1.89 -5.08 32.17
N SER A 158 1.22 -5.94 32.95
CA SER A 158 1.88 -7.07 33.60
C SER A 158 2.34 -8.09 32.57
N ALA A 159 1.48 -8.44 31.62
CA ALA A 159 1.82 -9.39 30.55
C ALA A 159 2.98 -8.86 29.67
N VAL A 160 3.02 -7.55 29.42
CA VAL A 160 4.14 -6.90 28.72
C VAL A 160 5.45 -7.07 29.49
N VAL A 161 5.45 -6.73 30.78
CA VAL A 161 6.64 -6.87 31.63
C VAL A 161 7.07 -8.33 31.73
N ASP A 162 6.13 -9.25 31.90
CA ASP A 162 6.39 -10.69 31.96
C ASP A 162 6.99 -11.20 30.65
N ALA A 163 6.48 -10.76 29.49
CA ALA A 163 7.06 -11.09 28.19
C ALA A 163 8.48 -10.53 28.04
N LEU A 164 8.71 -9.27 28.43
CA LEU A 164 10.04 -8.66 28.41
C LEU A 164 11.04 -9.39 29.33
N ILE A 165 10.60 -9.85 30.51
CA ILE A 165 11.43 -10.66 31.41
C ILE A 165 11.68 -12.03 30.80
N ARG A 166 10.63 -12.73 30.36
CA ARG A 166 10.71 -14.10 29.85
C ARG A 166 11.61 -14.22 28.62
N TYR A 167 11.45 -13.31 27.67
CA TYR A 167 12.18 -13.34 26.41
C TYR A 167 13.46 -12.48 26.44
N GLY A 168 13.61 -11.58 27.42
CA GLY A 168 14.78 -10.73 27.57
C GLY A 168 15.84 -11.24 28.55
N SER A 169 15.64 -12.38 29.23
CA SER A 169 16.56 -12.84 30.27
C SER A 169 17.39 -14.06 29.88
N GLN A 170 18.68 -13.97 30.21
CA GLN A 170 19.21 -14.96 31.15
C GLN A 170 19.21 -14.50 32.61
N LYS A 171 19.14 -13.22 32.98
CA LYS A 171 18.99 -12.80 34.39
C LYS A 171 18.17 -11.51 34.58
N MET A 172 17.23 -11.58 35.51
CA MET A 172 16.21 -10.57 35.82
C MET A 172 16.75 -9.15 36.06
N LYS A 173 16.35 -8.25 35.15
CA LYS A 173 15.97 -6.84 35.30
C LYS A 173 15.78 -6.34 33.87
N VAL A 174 14.61 -5.78 33.53
CA VAL A 174 14.27 -5.27 32.18
C VAL A 174 15.10 -4.01 31.84
N LYS A 175 16.42 -4.15 31.83
CA LYS A 175 17.41 -3.14 31.41
C LYS A 175 18.05 -3.50 30.07
N THR A 176 17.55 -4.56 29.42
CA THR A 176 18.12 -5.17 28.21
C THR A 176 17.36 -4.82 26.93
N VAL A 177 16.33 -3.97 26.99
CA VAL A 177 15.63 -3.51 25.78
C VAL A 177 16.56 -2.59 24.99
N ARG A 178 17.03 -3.06 23.82
CA ARG A 178 18.00 -2.30 23.01
C ARG A 178 17.40 -1.11 22.28
N ALA A 179 16.14 -1.23 21.86
CA ALA A 179 15.47 -0.24 21.03
C ALA A 179 13.96 -0.23 21.30
N GLY A 180 13.37 0.94 21.18
CA GLY A 180 11.93 1.14 21.28
C GLY A 180 11.43 1.95 20.08
N MET A 181 10.17 1.77 19.69
CA MET A 181 9.54 2.55 18.63
C MET A 181 8.25 3.18 19.13
N VAL A 182 8.10 4.48 18.88
CA VAL A 182 6.91 5.24 19.26
C VAL A 182 6.43 6.03 18.04
N GLY A 183 5.13 5.99 17.80
CA GLY A 183 4.50 6.71 16.68
C GLY A 183 3.05 7.08 16.97
N VAL A 184 2.41 7.69 15.95
CA VAL A 184 0.96 7.95 15.82
C VAL A 184 0.43 9.22 16.53
N MET A 185 1.13 9.79 17.51
CA MET A 185 0.73 11.07 18.12
C MET A 185 1.91 11.94 18.53
N GLU A 186 1.68 13.25 18.65
CA GLU A 186 2.60 14.15 19.35
C GLU A 186 2.67 13.68 20.81
N VAL A 187 3.77 13.02 21.15
CA VAL A 187 3.99 12.50 22.49
C VAL A 187 4.44 13.67 23.35
N ALA A 188 3.78 13.86 24.50
CA ALA A 188 4.19 14.89 25.45
C ALA A 188 5.67 14.68 25.81
N PRO A 189 6.54 15.70 25.71
CA PRO A 189 7.97 15.55 25.97
C PRO A 189 8.26 14.87 27.31
N GLY A 190 7.50 15.19 28.36
CA GLY A 190 7.64 14.57 29.67
C GLY A 190 7.44 13.05 29.69
N LEU A 191 6.60 12.49 28.81
CA LEU A 191 6.43 11.03 28.69
C LEU A 191 7.63 10.38 27.99
N LEU A 192 8.20 11.04 26.97
CA LEU A 192 9.42 10.55 26.33
C LEU A 192 10.59 10.54 27.32
N ASP A 193 10.71 11.59 28.13
CA ASP A 193 11.70 11.68 29.21
C ASP A 193 11.50 10.56 30.25
N GLU A 194 10.25 10.27 30.63
CA GLU A 194 9.91 9.23 31.60
C GLU A 194 10.20 7.81 31.06
N ILE A 195 9.90 7.56 29.78
CA ILE A 195 10.27 6.32 29.07
C ILE A 195 11.79 6.17 29.05
N GLN A 196 12.52 7.23 28.67
CA GLN A 196 13.99 7.19 28.60
C GLN A 196 14.61 7.03 30.00
N ALA A 197 14.04 7.64 31.03
CA ALA A 197 14.49 7.47 32.42
C ALA A 197 14.28 6.03 32.91
N THR A 198 13.14 5.43 32.58
CA THR A 198 12.79 4.06 32.96
C THR A 198 13.65 3.03 32.22
N PHE A 199 13.84 3.23 30.91
CA PHE A 199 14.59 2.36 30.01
C PHE A 199 15.87 3.06 29.51
N SER A 200 16.73 3.48 30.43
CA SER A 200 17.94 4.26 30.13
C SER A 200 18.89 3.72 29.05
N SER A 201 18.92 2.41 28.83
CA SER A 201 19.73 1.75 27.79
C SER A 201 19.02 1.60 26.44
N MET A 202 17.72 1.91 26.37
CA MET A 202 16.91 1.79 25.18
C MET A 202 17.15 2.96 24.24
N ASP A 203 17.47 2.66 22.99
CA ASP A 203 17.48 3.64 21.92
C ASP A 203 16.06 3.85 21.40
N LEU A 204 15.40 4.90 21.91
CA LEU A 204 14.03 5.23 21.55
C LEU A 204 13.98 5.90 20.17
N ARG A 205 13.16 5.35 19.26
CA ARG A 205 12.96 5.86 17.91
C ARG A 205 11.56 6.37 17.70
N ILE A 206 11.48 7.60 17.21
CA ILE A 206 10.24 8.23 16.75
C ILE A 206 10.01 7.90 15.28
N ILE A 207 8.79 7.50 14.95
CA ILE A 207 8.30 7.24 13.59
C ILE A 207 7.05 8.09 13.31
N TYR A 208 6.99 8.67 12.13
CA TYR A 208 5.84 9.42 11.64
C TYR A 208 5.39 8.91 10.29
N GLY A 209 4.08 8.82 10.13
CA GLY A 209 3.40 8.64 8.87
C GLY A 209 1.91 8.42 9.10
N MET A 210 1.22 7.95 8.07
CA MET A 210 -0.23 7.85 8.04
C MET A 210 -0.63 6.47 7.51
N THR A 211 -1.91 6.15 7.66
CA THR A 211 -2.52 4.98 7.02
C THR A 211 -2.27 5.01 5.51
N GLU A 212 -2.48 6.15 4.89
CA GLU A 212 -2.32 6.44 3.46
C GLU A 212 -0.87 6.28 2.97
N THR A 213 0.10 6.19 3.89
CA THR A 213 1.52 6.00 3.59
C THR A 213 2.04 4.64 4.08
N SER A 214 1.17 3.63 4.16
CA SER A 214 1.55 2.28 4.61
C SER A 214 2.26 2.27 5.97
N ALA A 215 1.80 3.09 6.93
CA ALA A 215 2.42 3.37 8.23
C ALA A 215 3.57 4.39 8.19
N GLY A 216 4.84 3.98 8.05
CA GLY A 216 5.99 4.85 8.29
C GLY A 216 6.43 5.69 7.09
N SER A 217 6.54 7.00 7.22
CA SER A 217 7.13 7.88 6.19
C SER A 217 8.51 8.41 6.60
N PHE A 218 8.65 8.79 7.87
CA PHE A 218 9.86 9.34 8.47
C PHE A 218 10.18 8.59 9.75
N MET A 219 11.47 8.43 10.04
CA MET A 219 11.91 7.78 11.25
C MET A 219 13.30 8.25 11.69
N THR A 220 13.51 8.34 12.99
CA THR A 220 14.84 8.59 13.60
C THR A 220 15.73 7.35 13.55
N ALA A 221 17.04 7.55 13.38
CA ALA A 221 18.10 6.55 13.25
C ALA A 221 18.96 6.45 14.53
N ALA A 222 19.71 5.36 14.72
CA ALA A 222 20.55 5.17 15.92
C ALA A 222 21.59 6.27 16.03
N THR A 223 22.08 6.63 14.85
CA THR A 223 23.12 7.61 14.57
C THR A 223 22.65 9.05 14.67
N ASP A 224 21.34 9.31 14.82
CA ASP A 224 20.88 10.69 15.01
C ASP A 224 21.31 11.21 16.40
N PRO A 225 21.58 12.52 16.57
CA PRO A 225 21.99 13.06 17.86
C PRO A 225 20.91 12.89 18.94
N ALA A 226 21.31 12.45 20.14
CA ALA A 226 20.36 12.14 21.21
C ALA A 226 19.44 13.31 21.60
N GLY A 227 19.96 14.54 21.61
CA GLY A 227 19.17 15.74 21.91
C GLY A 227 18.14 16.10 20.83
N GLU A 228 18.32 15.64 19.59
CA GLU A 228 17.41 15.94 18.48
C GLU A 228 16.32 14.88 18.32
N LYS A 229 16.59 13.61 18.68
CA LYS A 229 15.68 12.47 18.44
C LYS A 229 14.27 12.65 19.00
N LEU A 230 14.13 13.32 20.15
CA LEU A 230 12.84 13.52 20.80
C LEU A 230 12.07 14.74 20.26
N GLU A 231 12.75 15.61 19.50
CA GLU A 231 12.18 16.86 18.96
C GLU A 231 11.85 16.74 17.46
N THR A 232 12.10 15.57 16.86
CA THR A 232 11.95 15.35 15.42
C THR A 232 11.38 13.97 15.10
N VAL A 233 10.74 13.88 13.93
CA VAL A 233 10.32 12.60 13.35
C VAL A 233 11.44 11.95 12.52
N GLY A 234 12.61 12.58 12.47
CA GLY A 234 13.80 12.09 11.79
C GLY A 234 13.75 12.32 10.28
N LYS A 235 14.37 11.41 9.53
CA LYS A 235 14.53 11.51 8.07
C LYS A 235 13.51 10.62 7.36
N ALA A 236 13.14 11.02 6.15
CA ALA A 236 12.35 10.18 5.25
C ALA A 236 12.99 8.78 5.14
N LEU A 237 12.15 7.74 5.07
CA LEU A 237 12.62 6.38 4.82
C LEU A 237 13.28 6.27 3.43
N PRO A 238 14.13 5.27 3.19
CA PRO A 238 14.74 5.08 1.87
C PRO A 238 13.68 5.01 0.78
N HIS A 239 13.96 5.60 -0.39
CA HIS A 239 13.04 5.69 -1.54
C HIS A 239 11.74 6.49 -1.28
N VAL A 240 11.68 7.24 -0.18
CA VAL A 240 10.63 8.22 0.10
C VAL A 240 11.17 9.62 -0.16
N GLN A 241 10.38 10.44 -0.85
CA GLN A 241 10.65 11.86 -1.04
C GLN A 241 9.57 12.66 -0.34
N ALA A 242 9.96 13.81 0.20
CA ALA A 242 9.02 14.73 0.81
C ALA A 242 9.36 16.18 0.49
N LYS A 243 8.33 17.01 0.45
CA LYS A 243 8.40 18.46 0.21
C LYS A 243 7.43 19.17 1.15
N VAL A 244 7.77 20.41 1.48
CA VAL A 244 6.87 21.31 2.21
C VAL A 244 6.36 22.34 1.22
N VAL A 245 5.04 22.51 1.11
CA VAL A 245 4.41 23.39 0.12
C VAL A 245 3.44 24.39 0.74
N ASP A 246 3.12 25.46 0.00
CA ASP A 246 2.02 26.36 0.33
C ASP A 246 0.66 25.83 -0.16
N SER A 247 -0.42 26.59 0.06
CA SER A 247 -1.77 26.22 -0.38
C SER A 247 -1.98 26.27 -1.89
N GLN A 248 -0.98 26.71 -2.67
CA GLN A 248 -0.95 26.67 -4.13
C GLN A 248 -0.01 25.56 -4.66
N ASN A 249 0.48 24.67 -3.78
CA ASN A 249 1.44 23.61 -4.09
C ASN A 249 2.84 24.10 -4.53
N HIS A 250 3.23 25.34 -4.22
CA HIS A 250 4.59 25.80 -4.45
C HIS A 250 5.53 25.33 -3.34
N LEU A 251 6.74 24.92 -3.73
CA LEU A 251 7.77 24.50 -2.79
C LEU A 251 8.21 25.66 -1.88
N LEU A 252 8.18 25.43 -0.57
CA LEU A 252 8.62 26.39 0.42
C LEU A 252 10.11 26.23 0.78
N PRO A 253 10.82 27.33 1.11
CA PRO A 253 12.19 27.27 1.62
C PRO A 253 12.29 26.53 2.97
N ARG A 254 13.49 26.06 3.30
CA ARG A 254 13.79 25.45 4.60
C ARG A 254 13.45 26.40 5.74
N GLY A 255 12.88 25.87 6.82
CA GLY A 255 12.49 26.63 8.01
C GLY A 255 11.10 27.27 7.95
N ILE A 256 10.45 27.27 6.78
CA ILE A 256 9.09 27.77 6.63
C ILE A 256 8.10 26.62 6.83
N ARG A 257 7.11 26.83 7.70
CA ARG A 257 6.02 25.88 7.93
C ARG A 257 5.07 25.87 6.73
N GLY A 258 4.66 24.68 6.30
CA GLY A 258 3.66 24.47 5.25
C GLY A 258 3.12 23.05 5.28
N GLU A 259 2.47 22.66 4.20
CA GLU A 259 1.88 21.32 4.04
C GLU A 259 2.94 20.30 3.61
N LEU A 260 2.92 19.12 4.23
CA LEU A 260 3.87 18.05 3.92
C LEU A 260 3.31 17.15 2.80
N CYS A 261 3.95 17.19 1.63
CA CYS A 261 3.66 16.27 0.53
C CYS A 261 4.68 15.14 0.47
N ILE A 262 4.21 13.91 0.32
CA ILE A 262 5.02 12.69 0.34
C ILE A 262 4.86 11.97 -1.00
N SER A 263 5.95 11.41 -1.52
CA SER A 263 5.92 10.50 -2.67
C SER A 263 6.87 9.32 -2.47
N GLY A 264 6.52 8.17 -3.05
CA GLY A 264 7.33 6.96 -2.96
C GLY A 264 6.47 5.71 -3.02
N TYR A 265 7.10 4.56 -2.79
CA TYR A 265 6.46 3.25 -2.85
C TYR A 265 5.33 3.03 -1.82
N LEU A 266 5.35 3.80 -0.72
CA LEU A 266 4.50 3.61 0.45
C LEU A 266 3.08 4.16 0.30
N LEU A 267 2.82 4.94 -0.76
CA LEU A 267 1.54 5.58 -0.96
C LEU A 267 0.44 4.55 -1.19
N GLN A 268 -0.74 4.82 -0.62
CA GLN A 268 -1.98 4.17 -1.00
C GLN A 268 -2.26 4.32 -2.49
N LYS A 269 -3.03 3.39 -3.06
CA LYS A 269 -3.59 3.54 -4.41
C LYS A 269 -4.67 4.62 -4.48
N GLY A 270 -5.35 4.85 -3.37
CA GLY A 270 -6.49 5.76 -3.25
C GLY A 270 -7.47 5.24 -2.20
N TYR A 271 -8.62 5.90 -2.09
CA TYR A 271 -9.71 5.46 -1.23
C TYR A 271 -10.67 4.55 -2.00
N TYR A 272 -11.05 3.42 -1.40
CA TYR A 272 -11.92 2.43 -2.01
C TYR A 272 -13.28 3.03 -2.39
N LYS A 273 -13.64 2.91 -3.67
CA LYS A 273 -14.89 3.45 -4.26
C LYS A 273 -15.14 4.92 -3.93
N ASN A 274 -14.08 5.72 -3.76
CA ASN A 274 -14.18 7.14 -3.44
C ASN A 274 -13.14 7.95 -4.24
N GLU A 275 -13.42 8.12 -5.53
CA GLU A 275 -12.54 8.83 -6.47
C GLU A 275 -12.38 10.31 -6.11
N GLU A 276 -13.45 10.96 -5.64
CA GLU A 276 -13.43 12.37 -5.22
C GLU A 276 -12.40 12.60 -4.11
N LYS A 277 -12.48 11.82 -3.02
CA LYS A 277 -11.50 11.92 -1.92
C LYS A 277 -10.11 11.45 -2.32
N THR A 278 -10.02 10.55 -3.30
CA THR A 278 -8.73 10.13 -3.86
C THR A 278 -8.06 11.28 -4.60
N ALA A 279 -8.81 12.02 -5.42
CA ALA A 279 -8.33 13.18 -6.15
C ALA A 279 -7.98 14.36 -5.23
N GLU A 280 -8.70 14.53 -4.12
CA GLU A 280 -8.37 15.52 -3.08
C GLU A 280 -7.04 15.21 -2.39
N ALA A 281 -6.80 13.94 -2.04
CA ALA A 281 -5.62 13.55 -1.25
C ALA A 281 -4.35 13.26 -2.06
N LEU A 282 -4.48 12.91 -3.35
CA LEU A 282 -3.34 12.53 -4.19
C LEU A 282 -3.13 13.55 -5.32
N VAL A 283 -2.01 14.26 -5.24
CA VAL A 283 -1.54 15.09 -6.35
C VAL A 283 -0.91 14.20 -7.41
N ARG A 284 -1.68 13.90 -8.46
CA ARG A 284 -1.19 13.16 -9.63
C ARG A 284 -0.34 14.08 -10.49
N ARG A 285 0.54 13.49 -11.30
CA ARG A 285 1.49 14.24 -12.13
C ARG A 285 0.75 14.99 -13.24
N ILE A 286 0.40 16.25 -12.98
CA ILE A 286 -0.44 17.10 -13.86
C ILE A 286 0.07 17.13 -15.31
N LYS A 287 1.39 17.15 -15.51
CA LYS A 287 2.02 17.22 -16.85
C LYS A 287 1.74 16.01 -17.75
N ASP A 288 1.34 14.89 -17.16
CA ASP A 288 1.06 13.66 -17.89
C ASP A 288 -0.46 13.39 -17.97
N ILE A 289 -1.34 14.28 -17.50
CA ILE A 289 -2.80 14.10 -17.63
C ILE A 289 -3.22 14.24 -19.10
N ILE A 290 -4.12 13.37 -19.56
CA ILE A 290 -4.78 13.47 -20.86
C ILE A 290 -6.14 14.13 -20.66
N ILE A 291 -6.39 15.23 -21.34
CA ILE A 291 -7.67 15.98 -21.25
C ILE A 291 -8.56 15.57 -22.42
N ARG A 292 -9.53 14.69 -22.15
CA ARG A 292 -10.44 14.13 -23.16
C ARG A 292 -11.86 14.67 -22.94
N GLY A 293 -12.27 15.62 -23.76
CA GLY A 293 -13.51 16.35 -23.60
C GLY A 293 -13.50 17.14 -22.28
N GLU A 294 -14.51 16.93 -21.43
CA GLU A 294 -14.58 17.54 -20.10
C GLU A 294 -13.91 16.69 -19.00
N GLY A 295 -13.35 15.53 -19.34
CA GLY A 295 -12.79 14.56 -18.40
C GLY A 295 -11.27 14.49 -18.40
N ASN A 296 -10.70 14.13 -17.25
CA ASN A 296 -9.27 13.87 -17.07
C ASN A 296 -9.00 12.37 -17.09
N ILE A 297 -8.02 11.93 -17.89
CA ILE A 297 -7.54 10.56 -17.93
C ILE A 297 -6.10 10.53 -17.43
N TYR A 298 -5.78 9.54 -16.59
CA TYR A 298 -4.48 9.41 -15.95
C TYR A 298 -3.71 8.23 -16.57
N PRO A 299 -2.68 8.50 -17.41
CA PRO A 299 -1.91 7.46 -18.10
C PRO A 299 -1.37 6.36 -17.21
N THR A 300 -1.00 6.67 -15.98
CA THR A 300 -0.41 5.69 -15.05
C THR A 300 -1.36 4.54 -14.72
N GLU A 301 -2.66 4.79 -14.60
CA GLU A 301 -3.65 3.71 -14.36
C GLU A 301 -3.71 2.74 -15.55
N ILE A 302 -3.62 3.29 -16.76
CA ILE A 302 -3.62 2.53 -18.01
C ILE A 302 -2.29 1.77 -18.17
N GLU A 303 -1.17 2.40 -17.81
CA GLU A 303 0.17 1.78 -17.79
C GLU A 303 0.18 0.57 -16.87
N GLU A 304 -0.21 0.75 -15.60
CA GLU A 304 -0.29 -0.33 -14.62
C GLU A 304 -1.19 -1.47 -15.12
N ARG A 305 -2.36 -1.15 -15.68
CA ARG A 305 -3.28 -2.15 -16.22
C ARG A 305 -2.69 -2.93 -17.40
N LEU A 306 -1.97 -2.27 -18.30
CA LEU A 306 -1.36 -2.93 -19.46
C LEU A 306 -0.14 -3.76 -19.09
N MET A 307 0.60 -3.37 -18.04
CA MET A 307 1.70 -4.17 -17.51
C MET A 307 1.24 -5.50 -16.88
N GLU A 308 -0.05 -5.64 -16.54
CA GLU A 308 -0.65 -6.91 -16.11
C GLU A 308 -0.98 -7.85 -17.27
N HIS A 309 -0.94 -7.38 -18.53
CA HIS A 309 -1.28 -8.20 -19.69
C HIS A 309 -0.14 -9.19 -20.00
N PRO A 310 -0.42 -10.49 -20.19
CA PRO A 310 0.62 -11.52 -20.33
C PRO A 310 1.55 -11.32 -21.54
N ASP A 311 1.07 -10.65 -22.59
CA ASP A 311 1.81 -10.44 -23.83
C ASP A 311 2.52 -9.06 -23.91
N ILE A 312 2.35 -8.18 -22.92
CA ILE A 312 2.90 -6.81 -22.92
C ILE A 312 4.11 -6.76 -21.97
N GLU A 313 5.27 -6.44 -22.52
CA GLU A 313 6.52 -6.29 -21.75
C GLU A 313 6.67 -4.87 -21.17
N GLN A 314 6.27 -3.87 -21.95
CA GLN A 314 6.41 -2.47 -21.58
C GLN A 314 5.30 -1.63 -22.22
N ALA A 315 4.80 -0.64 -21.47
CA ALA A 315 3.77 0.28 -21.94
C ALA A 315 4.13 1.73 -21.59
N ALA A 316 3.83 2.65 -22.51
CA ALA A 316 3.87 4.09 -22.27
C ALA A 316 2.62 4.74 -22.85
N ILE A 317 1.96 5.59 -22.06
CA ILE A 317 0.68 6.20 -22.44
C ILE A 317 0.82 7.72 -22.55
N VAL A 318 0.25 8.25 -23.62
CA VAL A 318 0.24 9.69 -23.95
C VAL A 318 -1.11 10.10 -24.52
N GLY A 319 -1.45 11.38 -24.38
CA GLY A 319 -2.58 12.02 -25.06
C GLY A 319 -2.13 12.51 -26.44
N LEU A 320 -2.85 12.10 -27.48
CA LEU A 320 -2.68 12.60 -28.84
C LEU A 320 -3.83 13.54 -29.19
N ARG A 321 -3.57 14.50 -30.07
CA ARG A 321 -4.56 15.51 -30.46
C ARG A 321 -5.72 14.86 -31.20
N ASP A 322 -6.94 15.26 -30.87
CA ASP A 322 -8.17 14.80 -31.50
C ASP A 322 -9.13 15.98 -31.67
N ASP A 323 -9.72 16.13 -32.86
CA ASP A 323 -10.56 17.28 -33.19
C ASP A 323 -11.89 17.32 -32.43
N LYS A 324 -12.37 16.17 -31.95
CA LYS A 324 -13.64 16.06 -31.24
C LYS A 324 -13.46 16.15 -29.72
N TYR A 325 -12.40 15.53 -29.20
CA TYR A 325 -12.19 15.38 -27.76
C TYR A 325 -11.02 16.20 -27.22
N GLY A 326 -10.32 16.97 -28.04
CA GLY A 326 -9.10 17.68 -27.65
C GLY A 326 -7.91 16.73 -27.60
N GLU A 327 -7.94 15.76 -26.69
CA GLU A 327 -7.01 14.64 -26.66
C GLU A 327 -7.71 13.27 -26.59
N VAL A 328 -7.06 12.25 -27.14
CA VAL A 328 -7.43 10.84 -26.99
C VAL A 328 -6.25 10.02 -26.51
N VAL A 329 -6.55 8.89 -25.87
CA VAL A 329 -5.54 7.98 -25.34
C VAL A 329 -4.84 7.26 -26.49
N ALA A 330 -3.51 7.31 -26.49
CA ALA A 330 -2.67 6.43 -27.30
C ALA A 330 -1.73 5.62 -26.41
N VAL A 331 -1.58 4.34 -26.75
CA VAL A 331 -0.68 3.42 -26.05
C VAL A 331 0.48 3.04 -26.96
N PHE A 332 1.69 3.11 -26.42
CA PHE A 332 2.92 2.65 -27.05
C PHE A 332 3.37 1.39 -26.34
N LEU A 333 3.35 0.27 -27.03
CA LEU A 333 3.51 -1.07 -26.46
C LEU A 333 4.75 -1.77 -27.02
N GLN A 334 5.44 -2.50 -26.16
CA GLN A 334 6.44 -3.49 -26.55
C GLN A 334 5.92 -4.88 -26.12
N SER A 335 5.98 -5.83 -27.05
CA SER A 335 5.56 -7.22 -26.81
C SER A 335 6.72 -8.09 -26.34
N LEU A 336 6.43 -9.11 -25.54
CA LEU A 336 7.42 -10.14 -25.22
C LEU A 336 7.86 -10.90 -26.48
N PRO A 337 9.16 -11.27 -26.65
CA PRO A 337 9.73 -11.80 -27.89
C PRO A 337 9.10 -13.08 -28.49
N GLN A 338 8.18 -13.74 -27.79
CA GLN A 338 7.55 -15.01 -28.20
C GLN A 338 6.02 -15.00 -28.17
N HIS A 339 5.41 -13.85 -27.89
CA HIS A 339 3.96 -13.74 -27.73
C HIS A 339 3.31 -13.05 -28.92
N ASN A 340 2.06 -13.44 -29.22
CA ASN A 340 1.26 -12.76 -30.25
C ASN A 340 0.87 -11.37 -29.76
N ARG A 341 1.02 -10.36 -30.61
CA ARG A 341 0.67 -8.99 -30.29
C ARG A 341 -0.85 -8.84 -30.21
N PRO A 342 -1.43 -8.39 -29.08
CA PRO A 342 -2.85 -8.12 -29.00
C PRO A 342 -3.28 -7.05 -30.02
N SER A 343 -4.45 -7.22 -30.62
CA SER A 343 -5.05 -6.22 -31.49
C SER A 343 -5.53 -5.00 -30.70
N LEU A 344 -5.85 -3.90 -31.38
CA LEU A 344 -6.46 -2.73 -30.72
C LEU A 344 -7.72 -3.09 -29.93
N ASN A 345 -8.54 -4.01 -30.45
CA ASN A 345 -9.75 -4.44 -29.75
C ASN A 345 -9.42 -5.27 -28.51
N ASP A 346 -8.44 -6.17 -28.59
CA ASP A 346 -7.98 -6.95 -27.43
C ASP A 346 -7.45 -6.04 -26.31
N VAL A 347 -6.66 -5.03 -26.69
CA VAL A 347 -6.14 -4.03 -25.74
C VAL A 347 -7.27 -3.21 -25.10
N LYS A 348 -8.29 -2.81 -25.87
CA LYS A 348 -9.46 -2.09 -25.36
C LYS A 348 -10.25 -2.96 -24.38
N ASP A 349 -10.53 -4.20 -24.76
CA ASP A 349 -11.29 -5.14 -23.95
C ASP A 349 -10.55 -5.44 -22.64
N TRP A 350 -9.22 -5.62 -22.70
CA TRP A 350 -8.40 -5.80 -21.50
C TRP A 350 -8.49 -4.62 -20.53
N ILE A 351 -8.46 -3.39 -21.04
CA ILE A 351 -8.61 -2.17 -20.24
C ILE A 351 -10.02 -2.10 -19.64
N TRP A 352 -11.06 -2.36 -20.42
CA TRP A 352 -12.47 -2.26 -20.00
C TRP A 352 -12.88 -3.24 -18.90
N GLN A 353 -12.17 -4.34 -18.74
CA GLN A 353 -12.43 -5.31 -17.66
C GLN A 353 -12.23 -4.71 -16.25
N VAL A 354 -11.42 -3.65 -16.15
CA VAL A 354 -11.01 -3.04 -14.88
C VAL A 354 -11.25 -1.52 -14.88
N LEU A 355 -10.88 -0.85 -15.96
CA LEU A 355 -10.99 0.60 -16.13
C LEU A 355 -12.21 0.99 -16.97
N GLY A 356 -12.64 2.25 -16.87
CA GLY A 356 -13.80 2.74 -17.60
C GLY A 356 -13.57 2.86 -19.11
N ARG A 357 -14.65 2.74 -19.90
CA ARG A 357 -14.59 2.84 -21.38
C ARG A 357 -13.93 4.12 -21.90
N HIS A 358 -14.05 5.21 -21.15
CA HIS A 358 -13.46 6.50 -21.47
C HIS A 358 -11.91 6.46 -21.46
N GLN A 359 -11.28 5.51 -20.76
CA GLN A 359 -9.83 5.35 -20.70
C GLN A 359 -9.26 4.45 -21.81
N ALA A 360 -10.11 3.84 -22.66
CA ALA A 360 -9.61 2.99 -23.73
C ALA A 360 -8.79 3.76 -24.78
N PRO A 361 -7.70 3.16 -25.29
CA PRO A 361 -6.91 3.74 -26.35
C PRO A 361 -7.72 3.84 -27.64
N VAL A 362 -7.51 4.94 -28.34
CA VAL A 362 -7.94 5.10 -29.74
C VAL A 362 -6.85 4.57 -30.67
N HIS A 363 -5.59 4.72 -30.29
CA HIS A 363 -4.42 4.28 -31.07
C HIS A 363 -3.51 3.35 -30.26
N VAL A 364 -2.99 2.32 -30.94
CA VAL A 364 -1.94 1.43 -30.44
C VAL A 364 -0.75 1.53 -31.38
N PHE A 365 0.42 1.84 -30.85
CA PHE A 365 1.69 1.87 -31.57
C PHE A 365 2.64 0.83 -30.99
N TRP A 366 3.26 0.02 -31.85
CA TRP A 366 4.23 -0.98 -31.42
C TRP A 366 5.65 -0.39 -31.44
N VAL A 367 6.41 -0.70 -30.40
CA VAL A 367 7.81 -0.28 -30.20
C VAL A 367 8.68 -1.52 -30.15
N GLY A 368 9.72 -1.55 -30.96
CA GLY A 368 10.68 -2.65 -30.99
C GLY A 368 11.34 -2.83 -32.35
N PRO A 369 12.27 -3.81 -32.47
CA PRO A 369 12.94 -4.12 -33.73
C PRO A 369 11.94 -4.45 -34.84
N GLY A 370 12.06 -3.78 -35.99
CA GLY A 370 11.16 -3.94 -37.13
C GLY A 370 9.95 -3.00 -37.13
N GLU A 371 9.72 -2.24 -36.06
CA GLU A 371 8.69 -1.20 -36.00
C GLU A 371 9.25 0.17 -36.39
N SER A 372 8.36 1.07 -36.85
CA SER A 372 8.72 2.44 -37.23
C SER A 372 9.37 3.25 -36.09
N ILE A 373 9.09 2.89 -34.83
CA ILE A 373 9.62 3.57 -33.64
C ILE A 373 10.98 2.97 -33.21
N GLY A 374 11.23 1.69 -33.52
CA GLY A 374 12.48 0.98 -33.23
C GLY A 374 12.73 0.72 -31.74
N GLN A 375 12.84 1.77 -30.93
CA GLN A 375 13.10 1.70 -29.48
C GLN A 375 12.45 2.87 -28.75
N TYR A 376 12.17 2.71 -27.45
CA TYR A 376 11.64 3.81 -26.65
C TYR A 376 12.65 4.97 -26.57
N PRO A 377 12.21 6.22 -26.82
CA PRO A 377 13.04 7.38 -26.56
C PRO A 377 13.20 7.54 -25.04
N VAL A 378 14.43 7.56 -24.54
CA VAL A 378 14.74 7.68 -23.11
C VAL A 378 15.65 8.87 -22.80
N THR A 379 15.60 9.39 -21.58
CA THR A 379 16.59 10.35 -21.06
C THR A 379 17.94 9.66 -20.84
N GLY A 380 19.01 10.43 -20.58
CA GLY A 380 20.30 9.88 -20.15
C GLY A 380 20.24 9.05 -18.85
N SER A 381 19.13 9.12 -18.10
CA SER A 381 18.85 8.31 -16.92
C SER A 381 17.97 7.08 -17.20
N GLY A 382 17.68 6.78 -18.47
CA GLY A 382 16.85 5.64 -18.88
C GLY A 382 15.33 5.83 -18.75
N LYS A 383 14.83 7.05 -18.48
CA LYS A 383 13.39 7.30 -18.34
C LYS A 383 12.75 7.61 -19.69
N ILE A 384 11.62 6.97 -20.01
CA ILE A 384 10.87 7.21 -21.25
C ILE A 384 10.46 8.69 -21.39
N ARG A 385 10.70 9.24 -22.58
CA ARG A 385 10.35 10.59 -23.03
C ARG A 385 8.95 10.61 -23.65
N LYS A 386 7.93 10.75 -22.82
CA LYS A 386 6.51 10.80 -23.24
C LYS A 386 6.19 12.00 -24.14
N ASP A 387 6.91 13.10 -24.00
CA ASP A 387 6.83 14.26 -24.89
C ASP A 387 7.22 13.90 -26.33
N VAL A 388 8.31 13.15 -26.51
CA VAL A 388 8.77 12.68 -27.83
C VAL A 388 7.80 11.65 -28.42
N LEU A 389 7.30 10.71 -27.59
CA LEU A 389 6.29 9.75 -28.04
C LEU A 389 5.00 10.43 -28.52
N ARG A 390 4.58 11.51 -27.85
CA ARG A 390 3.42 12.31 -28.27
C ARG A 390 3.63 12.93 -29.66
N GLU A 391 4.80 13.51 -29.90
CA GLU A 391 5.15 14.06 -31.22
C GLU A 391 5.14 12.98 -32.31
N ILE A 392 5.78 11.83 -32.04
CA ILE A 392 5.79 10.69 -32.95
C ILE A 392 4.36 10.23 -33.27
N GLY A 393 3.53 10.00 -32.25
CA GLY A 393 2.15 9.54 -32.42
C GLY A 393 1.30 10.49 -33.25
N ASN A 394 1.35 11.79 -32.95
CA ASN A 394 0.62 12.80 -33.74
C ASN A 394 1.05 12.82 -35.21
N ASN A 395 2.36 12.71 -35.49
CA ASN A 395 2.87 12.67 -36.86
C ASN A 395 2.44 11.41 -37.60
N MET A 396 2.41 10.26 -36.93
CA MET A 396 1.98 8.99 -37.54
C MET A 396 0.50 9.01 -37.91
N ILE A 397 -0.36 9.62 -37.09
CA ILE A 397 -1.80 9.76 -37.40
C ILE A 397 -2.01 10.73 -38.57
N ALA A 398 -1.36 11.90 -38.54
CA ALA A 398 -1.46 12.86 -39.64
C ALA A 398 -0.95 12.30 -40.98
N GLY A 399 0.03 11.40 -40.96
CA GLY A 399 0.53 10.69 -42.14
C GLY A 399 -0.41 9.61 -42.68
N GLN A 400 -1.32 9.08 -41.85
CA GLN A 400 -2.34 8.11 -42.25
C GLN A 400 -3.55 8.80 -42.90
N GLU A 401 -3.94 9.98 -42.43
CA GLU A 401 -5.05 10.76 -43.00
C GLU A 401 -4.75 11.34 -44.39
N ASN A 402 -3.48 11.62 -44.69
CA ASN A 402 -3.06 12.14 -46.00
C ASN A 402 -2.88 11.06 -47.09
N ASN A 403 -2.92 9.78 -46.72
CA ASN A 403 -2.77 8.64 -47.63
C ASN A 403 -4.08 7.84 -47.82
N GLY A 404 -5.21 8.35 -47.29
CA GLY A 404 -6.53 7.72 -47.31
C GLY A 404 -7.47 8.26 -48.37
#